data_AF-A0A182MCZ9-F1
#
_entry.id   AF-A0A182MCZ9-F1
#
_cell.length_a   1.000
_cell.length_b   1.000
_cell.length_c   1.000
_cell.angle_alpha   90.00
_cell.angle_beta   90.00
_cell.angle_gamma   90.00
#
_symmetry.space_group_name_H-M   'P 1'
#
loop_
_entity.id
_entity.type
_entity.pdbx_description
1 polymer ?
#
loop_
_entity_poly.entity_id
_entity_poly.type
_entity_poly.pdbx_seq_one_letter_code
_entity_poly.pdbx_strand_id
1 'polypeptide(L)'
;MIQSISSGHHGRDKKLLAEAHQMLADSKAKIEYLRLKILKVRQNKLSSKVSEENGGEPTTAIKQPQELETSLDDRIEELRHRLRIEAAVVDGAKNVIRTLQSTKTFDKKALQEVRIWWG
;
A
#
# COMPACT_ATOMS: atom_id res chain seq x y z
N MET A 1 -11.25 -20.22 -35.81
CA MET A 1 -10.07 -21.08 -35.68
C MET A 1 -10.39 -22.43 -35.06
N ILE A 2 -10.96 -22.52 -33.84
CA ILE A 2 -11.37 -23.83 -33.29
C ILE A 2 -12.44 -24.51 -34.16
N GLN A 3 -13.44 -23.75 -34.63
CA GLN A 3 -14.48 -24.25 -35.54
C GLN A 3 -13.92 -24.77 -36.88
N SER A 4 -12.81 -24.23 -37.38
CA SER A 4 -12.18 -24.66 -38.63
C SER A 4 -11.27 -25.89 -38.47
N ILE A 5 -10.79 -26.17 -37.25
CA ILE A 5 -10.00 -27.37 -36.92
C ILE A 5 -10.93 -28.54 -36.57
N SER A 6 -12.15 -28.25 -36.10
CA SER A 6 -13.16 -29.26 -35.78
C SER A 6 -13.71 -30.00 -37.01
N SER A 7 -13.54 -29.47 -38.22
CA SER A 7 -14.07 -30.04 -39.47
C SER A 7 -13.03 -30.86 -40.27
N GLY A 8 -11.82 -31.06 -39.74
CA GLY A 8 -10.69 -31.73 -40.41
C GLY A 8 -10.37 -33.15 -39.92
N HIS A 9 -9.56 -33.87 -40.70
CA HIS A 9 -9.27 -35.31 -40.68
C HIS A 9 -8.77 -35.88 -39.31
N HIS A 10 -9.35 -37.00 -38.90
CA HIS A 10 -9.60 -37.47 -37.52
C HIS A 10 -8.43 -37.84 -36.56
N GLY A 11 -7.19 -37.40 -36.79
CA GLY A 11 -6.04 -37.79 -35.95
C GLY A 11 -5.23 -36.63 -35.37
N ARG A 12 -4.59 -35.84 -36.25
CA ARG A 12 -3.72 -34.72 -35.85
C ARG A 12 -4.53 -33.54 -35.31
N ASP A 13 -5.75 -33.38 -35.80
CA ASP A 13 -6.60 -32.24 -35.47
C ASP A 13 -7.14 -32.31 -34.04
N LYS A 14 -7.21 -33.51 -33.43
CA LYS A 14 -7.68 -33.67 -32.04
C LYS A 14 -6.75 -33.00 -31.02
N LYS A 15 -5.43 -33.16 -31.19
CA LYS A 15 -4.44 -32.53 -30.29
C LYS A 15 -4.43 -31.02 -30.48
N LEU A 16 -4.44 -30.56 -31.72
CA LEU A 16 -4.50 -29.13 -32.06
C LEU A 16 -5.78 -28.47 -31.56
N LEU A 17 -6.91 -29.18 -31.62
CA LEU A 17 -8.18 -28.71 -31.10
C LEU A 17 -8.16 -28.62 -29.58
N ALA A 18 -7.61 -29.62 -28.88
CA ALA A 18 -7.45 -29.59 -27.43
C ALA A 18 -6.55 -28.41 -26.98
N GLU A 19 -5.43 -28.19 -27.66
CA GLU A 19 -4.52 -27.06 -27.39
C GLU A 19 -5.21 -25.72 -27.65
N ALA A 20 -5.92 -25.59 -28.77
CA ALA A 20 -6.67 -24.38 -29.08
C ALA A 20 -7.80 -24.10 -28.06
N HIS A 21 -8.45 -25.14 -27.55
CA HIS A 21 -9.42 -25.02 -26.45
C HIS A 21 -8.77 -24.59 -25.14
N GLN A 22 -7.60 -25.14 -24.80
CA GLN A 22 -6.85 -24.72 -23.62
C GLN A 22 -6.43 -23.25 -23.72
N MET A 23 -5.86 -22.83 -24.85
CA MET A 23 -5.50 -21.43 -25.08
C MET A 23 -6.71 -20.50 -25.04
N LEU A 24 -7.88 -20.96 -25.49
CA LEU A 24 -9.12 -20.20 -25.37
C LEU A 24 -9.56 -20.05 -23.92
N ALA A 25 -9.46 -21.10 -23.11
CA ALA A 25 -9.77 -21.04 -21.68
C ALA A 25 -8.81 -20.09 -20.95
N ASP A 26 -7.52 -20.20 -21.20
CA ASP A 26 -6.48 -19.36 -20.60
C ASP A 26 -6.65 -17.88 -20.99
N SER A 27 -6.92 -17.60 -22.26
CA SER A 27 -7.16 -16.22 -22.73
C SER A 27 -8.43 -15.63 -22.12
N LYS A 28 -9.51 -16.40 -21.98
CA LYS A 28 -10.72 -15.96 -21.28
C LYS A 28 -10.43 -15.63 -19.81
N ALA A 29 -9.71 -16.49 -19.10
CA ALA A 29 -9.33 -16.23 -17.71
C ALA A 29 -8.48 -14.97 -17.58
N LYS A 30 -7.53 -14.76 -18.48
CA LYS A 30 -6.67 -13.57 -18.50
C LYS A 30 -7.45 -12.29 -18.81
N ILE A 31 -8.44 -12.35 -19.71
CA ILE A 31 -9.34 -11.23 -19.99
C ILE A 31 -10.16 -10.87 -18.75
N GLU A 32 -10.74 -11.85 -18.06
CA GLU A 32 -11.51 -11.60 -16.83
C GLU A 32 -10.64 -11.02 -15.72
N TYR A 33 -9.43 -11.54 -15.53
CA TYR A 33 -8.48 -10.97 -14.57
C TYR A 33 -8.19 -9.49 -14.86
N LEU A 34 -7.92 -9.14 -16.13
CA LEU A 34 -7.68 -7.75 -16.52
C LEU A 34 -8.93 -6.88 -16.36
N ARG A 35 -10.12 -7.40 -16.67
CA ARG A 35 -11.41 -6.71 -16.46
C ARG A 35 -11.62 -6.36 -14.98
N LEU A 36 -11.41 -7.33 -14.09
CA LEU A 36 -11.49 -7.13 -12.64
C LEU A 36 -10.46 -6.11 -12.15
N LYS A 37 -9.21 -6.18 -12.65
CA LYS A 37 -8.14 -5.23 -12.31
C LYS A 37 -8.49 -3.80 -12.73
N ILE A 38 -9.03 -3.63 -13.93
CA ILE A 38 -9.50 -2.32 -14.43
C ILE A 38 -10.68 -1.81 -13.60
N LEU A 39 -11.67 -2.67 -13.28
CA LEU A 39 -12.83 -2.30 -12.48
C LEU A 39 -12.39 -1.80 -11.08
N LYS A 40 -11.45 -2.51 -10.45
CA LYS A 40 -10.86 -2.12 -9.16
C LYS A 40 -10.18 -0.76 -9.23
N VAL A 41 -9.33 -0.53 -10.23
CA VAL A 41 -8.66 0.77 -10.43
C VAL A 41 -9.68 1.90 -10.64
N ARG A 42 -10.76 1.66 -11.41
CA ARG A 42 -11.82 2.65 -11.63
C ARG A 42 -12.60 2.96 -10.35
N GLN A 43 -12.95 1.94 -9.56
CA GLN A 43 -13.65 2.10 -8.29
C GLN A 43 -12.80 2.88 -7.27
N ASN A 44 -11.51 2.57 -7.18
CA ASN A 44 -10.57 3.31 -6.34
C ASN A 44 -10.47 4.79 -6.74
N LYS A 45 -10.46 5.10 -8.04
CA LYS A 45 -10.43 6.49 -8.54
C LYS A 45 -11.74 7.26 -8.27
N LEU A 46 -12.88 6.58 -8.21
CA LEU A 46 -14.16 7.19 -7.85
C LEU A 46 -14.27 7.38 -6.33
N SER A 47 -13.80 6.41 -5.54
CA SER A 47 -13.74 6.51 -4.07
C SER A 47 -12.84 7.67 -3.62
N SER A 48 -11.70 7.90 -4.28
CA SER A 48 -10.81 9.02 -3.96
C SER A 48 -11.42 10.39 -4.28
N LYS A 49 -12.41 10.47 -5.19
CA LYS A 49 -13.09 11.72 -5.56
C LYS A 49 -14.25 12.09 -4.63
N VAL A 50 -14.85 11.14 -3.94
CA VAL A 50 -15.95 11.40 -2.99
C VAL A 50 -15.41 11.81 -1.60
N SER A 51 -14.19 11.42 -1.27
CA SER A 51 -13.54 11.80 0.00
C SER A 51 -12.98 13.23 0.03
N GLU A 52 -13.03 13.99 -1.08
CA GLU A 52 -12.52 15.38 -1.11
C GLU A 52 -13.54 16.44 -0.63
N GLU A 53 -14.82 16.10 -0.44
CA GLU A 53 -15.84 17.07 0.01
C GLU A 53 -16.00 17.14 1.54
N ASN A 54 -15.56 16.15 2.30
CA ASN A 54 -15.60 16.17 3.76
C ASN A 54 -14.20 15.98 4.34
N GLY A 55 -13.63 17.10 4.79
CA GLY A 55 -12.28 17.28 5.33
C GLY A 55 -11.62 16.06 5.98
N GLY A 56 -10.49 15.65 5.39
CA GLY A 56 -9.56 14.69 5.94
C GLY A 56 -8.72 14.03 4.83
N GLU A 57 -7.52 14.58 4.58
CA GLU A 57 -6.42 14.09 3.75
C GLU A 57 -6.68 12.88 2.80
N PRO A 58 -6.66 13.08 1.46
CA PRO A 58 -6.76 11.99 0.51
C PRO A 58 -5.39 11.70 -0.10
N THR A 59 -4.75 10.57 0.22
CA THR A 59 -3.71 10.04 -0.68
C THR A 59 -3.78 8.51 -0.82
N THR A 60 -4.45 8.15 -1.92
CA THR A 60 -3.95 7.23 -2.95
C THR A 60 -3.81 5.75 -2.60
N ALA A 61 -4.94 5.04 -2.62
CA ALA A 61 -4.99 3.62 -2.95
C ALA A 61 -5.16 3.44 -4.47
N ILE A 62 -4.09 3.18 -5.22
CA ILE A 62 -4.17 2.58 -6.58
C ILE A 62 -3.10 1.50 -6.72
N LYS A 63 -3.46 0.30 -6.24
CA LYS A 63 -2.68 -0.92 -6.37
C LYS A 63 -2.66 -1.44 -7.80
N GLN A 64 -1.58 -1.21 -8.52
CA GLN A 64 -1.02 -2.25 -9.40
C GLN A 64 0.45 -2.52 -9.05
N PRO A 65 0.73 -2.95 -7.81
CA PRO A 65 1.74 -3.99 -7.56
C PRO A 65 1.56 -4.65 -6.16
N GLN A 66 0.69 -5.64 -5.99
CA GLN A 66 0.27 -6.06 -4.65
C GLN A 66 1.37 -6.56 -3.69
N GLU A 67 2.53 -7.04 -4.16
CA GLU A 67 3.66 -7.43 -3.29
C GLU A 67 4.65 -6.28 -3.00
N LEU A 68 4.92 -5.41 -3.98
CA LEU A 68 5.80 -4.26 -3.77
C LEU A 68 5.09 -3.15 -2.99
N GLU A 69 3.78 -2.97 -3.18
CA GLU A 69 3.01 -2.03 -2.39
C GLU A 69 2.78 -2.51 -0.97
N THR A 70 2.59 -3.81 -0.68
CA THR A 70 2.55 -4.25 0.72
C THR A 70 3.86 -3.95 1.41
N SER A 71 5.00 -4.18 0.73
CA SER A 71 6.31 -3.82 1.27
C SER A 71 6.48 -2.31 1.50
N LEU A 72 5.94 -1.46 0.61
CA LEU A 72 6.02 0.00 0.76
C LEU A 72 5.00 0.54 1.77
N ASP A 73 3.77 0.04 1.78
CA ASP A 73 2.73 0.38 2.76
C ASP A 73 3.18 0.01 4.18
N ASP A 74 3.74 -1.19 4.36
CA ASP A 74 4.30 -1.63 5.65
C ASP A 74 5.46 -0.74 6.08
N ARG A 75 6.32 -0.33 5.15
CA ARG A 75 7.43 0.60 5.43
C ARG A 75 6.94 2.01 5.77
N ILE A 76 5.89 2.48 5.12
CA ILE A 76 5.26 3.77 5.40
C ILE A 76 4.61 3.74 6.79
N GLU A 77 3.88 2.68 7.13
CA GLU A 77 3.24 2.54 8.44
C GLU A 77 4.27 2.39 9.56
N GLU A 78 5.35 1.64 9.33
CA GLU A 78 6.49 1.58 10.23
C GLU A 78 7.10 2.98 10.48
N LEU A 79 7.35 3.75 9.42
CA LEU A 79 7.88 5.11 9.54
C LEU A 79 6.91 6.05 10.25
N ARG A 80 5.60 5.95 9.98
CA ARG A 80 4.56 6.71 10.70
C ARG A 80 4.50 6.36 12.18
N HIS A 81 4.65 5.08 12.51
CA HIS A 81 4.68 4.64 13.90
C HIS A 81 5.93 5.15 14.62
N ARG A 82 7.10 5.04 13.98
CA ARG A 82 8.36 5.61 14.50
C ARG A 82 8.26 7.11 14.71
N LEU A 83 7.72 7.85 13.74
CA LEU A 83 7.53 9.29 13.86
C LEU A 83 6.59 9.65 15.02
N ARG A 84 5.50 8.89 15.22
CA ARG A 84 4.62 9.08 16.38
C ARG A 84 5.34 8.87 17.71
N ILE A 85 6.17 7.83 17.80
CA ILE A 85 6.99 7.58 18.99
C ILE A 85 7.98 8.71 19.19
N GLU A 86 8.73 9.08 18.16
CA GLU A 86 9.72 10.16 18.22
C GLU A 86 9.06 11.47 18.66
N ALA A 87 7.93 11.85 18.05
CA ALA A 87 7.17 13.04 18.45
C ALA A 87 6.75 12.99 19.92
N ALA A 88 6.26 11.85 20.41
CA ALA A 88 5.91 11.68 21.82
C ALA A 88 7.13 11.80 22.74
N VAL A 89 8.30 11.28 22.33
CA VAL A 89 9.56 11.41 23.06
C VAL A 89 10.03 12.87 23.08
N VAL A 90 9.98 13.56 21.94
CA VAL A 90 10.30 14.99 21.81
C VAL A 90 9.43 15.81 22.75
N ASP A 91 8.12 15.58 22.73
CA ASP A 91 7.18 16.33 23.54
C ASP A 91 7.32 16.00 25.03
N GLY A 92 7.63 14.74 25.37
CA GLY A 92 8.03 14.32 26.72
C GLY A 92 9.26 15.06 27.22
N ALA A 93 10.32 15.12 26.43
CA ALA A 93 11.55 15.84 26.76
C ALA A 93 11.30 17.36 26.94
N LYS A 94 10.54 17.99 26.04
CA LYS A 94 10.14 19.40 26.17
C LYS A 94 9.36 19.65 27.46
N ASN A 95 8.46 18.74 27.83
CA ASN A 95 7.67 18.87 29.06
C ASN A 95 8.54 18.73 30.32
N VAL A 96 9.50 17.81 30.32
CA VAL A 96 10.49 17.67 31.40
C VAL A 96 11.33 18.93 31.54
N ILE A 97 11.87 19.48 30.44
CA ILE A 97 12.65 20.73 30.46
C ILE A 97 11.82 21.88 31.03
N ARG A 98 10.57 22.06 30.56
CA ARG A 98 9.67 23.10 31.06
C ARG A 98 9.42 22.96 32.56
N THR A 99 9.20 21.73 33.03
CA THR A 99 8.95 21.43 34.44
C THR A 99 10.19 21.75 35.28
N LEU A 100 11.38 21.31 34.84
CA LEU A 100 12.66 21.58 35.50
C LEU A 100 13.00 23.08 35.53
N GLN A 101 12.66 23.83 34.48
CA GLN A 101 12.82 25.29 34.44
C GLN A 101 11.86 26.01 35.39
N SER A 102 10.65 25.47 35.59
CA SER A 102 9.64 26.05 36.49
C SER A 102 9.88 25.73 37.96
N THR A 103 10.56 24.62 38.28
CA THR A 103 10.99 24.29 39.64
C THR A 103 12.23 25.09 40.02
N LYS A 104 12.04 26.07 40.90
CA LYS A 104 13.03 27.10 41.31
C LYS A 104 14.33 26.57 41.94
N THR A 105 14.40 25.29 42.28
CA THR A 105 15.61 24.57 42.69
C THR A 105 16.28 23.99 41.45
N PHE A 106 17.24 24.74 40.90
CA PHE A 106 18.01 24.42 39.69
C PHE A 106 18.63 23.02 39.72
N ASP A 107 17.95 22.02 39.17
CA ASP A 107 18.56 20.72 38.88
C ASP A 107 19.36 20.83 37.57
N LYS A 108 20.47 21.55 37.63
CA LYS A 108 21.33 21.86 36.47
C LYS A 108 21.87 20.59 35.82
N LYS A 109 22.03 19.50 36.58
CA LYS A 109 22.50 18.21 36.07
C LYS A 109 21.44 17.54 35.21
N ALA A 110 20.20 17.45 35.68
CA ALA A 110 19.09 16.91 34.90
C ALA A 110 18.86 17.71 33.60
N LEU A 111 18.93 19.05 33.66
CA LEU A 111 18.84 19.91 32.47
C LEU A 111 19.98 19.69 31.47
N GLN A 112 21.21 19.46 31.95
CA GLN A 112 22.37 19.24 31.10
C GLN A 112 22.34 17.86 30.44
N GLU A 113 21.91 16.81 31.17
CA GLU A 113 21.75 15.47 30.60
C GLU A 113 20.69 15.48 29.49
N VAL A 114 19.51 16.04 29.73
CA VAL A 114 18.46 16.12 28.69
C VAL A 114 18.96 16.87 27.44
N ARG A 115 19.82 17.89 27.60
CA ARG A 115 20.41 18.61 26.47
C ARG A 115 21.49 17.79 25.74
N ILE A 116 22.26 16.95 26.43
CA ILE A 116 23.28 16.08 25.82
C ILE A 116 22.63 14.95 25.02
N TRP A 117 21.54 14.36 25.53
CA TRP A 117 20.84 13.28 24.84
C TRP A 117 20.07 13.75 23.59
N TRP A 118 19.91 15.07 23.41
CA TRP A 118 18.94 15.62 22.45
C TRP A 118 19.45 16.79 21.59
N GLY A 119 20.66 17.29 21.83
CA GLY A 119 21.33 18.32 21.03
C GLY A 119 22.42 17.74 20.15
#